data_AF-A0A1M5PCI9-F1
#
_entry.id   AF-A0A1M5PCI9-F1
#
_cell.length_a   1.000
_cell.length_b   1.000
_cell.length_c   1.000
_cell.angle_alpha   90.00
_cell.angle_beta   90.00
_cell.angle_gamma   90.00
#
_symmetry.space_group_name_H-M   'P 1'
#
loop_
_entity.id
_entity.type
_entity.pdbx_description
1 polymer ?
#
loop_
_entity_poly.entity_id
_entity_poly.type
_entity_poly.pdbx_seq_one_letter_code
_entity_poly.pdbx_strand_id
1 'polypeptide(L)'
;MTSIRCLHDWVDAVPLRDAINQLNLASARPDPFSTFEFYSHYLRHLIATSPADVPRLWLLLAFDGDRLVGYMALKQTTHRVLGRRCLKLDWLTAHHADRPHLVARIEHEEAMAAAFYRYLIEPRQQWSLLEFQQQDDDSPLLPLGGALAHRRLTARCWPNMANGTIALSWSTLADYCAELPHKVRSNVRRQMRNLMAAGHLQLLGSDDPQLTPLLFALYRHLEAHSWKHEAAATLDRDGDAAAYYAGLMEGGQPMKLRIQLLLLDGLPVAGLICGEFNQASYALQIAYDARLSPLAPGSAMLLFGIESAIDRGSRVFNLLWGFGYYKQRWLARMTPTQSLQIFRIGTPFWWRRILGDLRRHYRGGEDGDPTARHNPARDGLHPIEPAARRPDSAHDTKSTLADRLADADERVRIAAVVARYRLGGGECRSAADIARRLPFNTERVDPKPARRLPSSPAAHRS
;
A
#
# COMPACT_ATOMS: atom_id res chain seq x y z
N MET A 1 -15.54 1.93 -36.29
CA MET A 1 -16.01 0.68 -35.63
C MET A 1 -14.85 0.16 -34.82
N THR A 2 -15.00 0.06 -33.50
CA THR A 2 -13.87 -0.29 -32.62
C THR A 2 -13.40 -1.71 -32.85
N SER A 3 -12.11 -1.89 -33.15
CA SER A 3 -11.48 -3.19 -33.30
C SER A 3 -10.64 -3.51 -32.05
N ILE A 4 -10.66 -4.78 -31.60
CA ILE A 4 -9.86 -5.23 -30.46
C ILE A 4 -8.70 -6.08 -30.95
N ARG A 5 -7.48 -5.69 -30.58
CA ARG A 5 -6.25 -6.47 -30.76
C ARG A 5 -5.75 -6.94 -29.40
N CYS A 6 -5.28 -8.18 -29.31
CA CYS A 6 -4.66 -8.69 -28.09
C CYS A 6 -3.19 -9.00 -28.38
N LEU A 7 -2.29 -8.34 -27.65
CA LEU A 7 -0.85 -8.62 -27.70
C LEU A 7 -0.49 -9.61 -26.60
N HIS A 8 0.43 -10.50 -26.92
CA HIS A 8 0.96 -11.51 -26.00
C HIS A 8 2.45 -11.36 -25.73
N ASP A 9 3.14 -10.52 -26.51
CA ASP A 9 4.50 -10.09 -26.28
C ASP A 9 4.49 -8.59 -25.98
N TRP A 10 5.29 -8.18 -25.00
CA TRP A 10 5.42 -6.79 -24.63
C TRP A 10 6.19 -5.97 -25.67
N VAL A 11 7.09 -6.59 -26.44
CA VAL A 11 7.85 -5.92 -27.50
C VAL A 11 6.90 -5.29 -28.53
N ASP A 12 5.79 -5.95 -28.84
CA ASP A 12 4.77 -5.45 -29.76
C ASP A 12 4.05 -4.19 -29.25
N ALA A 13 4.10 -3.92 -27.95
CA ALA A 13 3.49 -2.74 -27.34
C ALA A 13 4.41 -1.52 -27.36
N VAL A 14 5.72 -1.68 -27.62
CA VAL A 14 6.72 -0.59 -27.61
C VAL A 14 6.32 0.60 -28.51
N PRO A 15 5.84 0.40 -29.75
CA PRO A 15 5.40 1.52 -30.60
C PRO A 15 4.20 2.31 -30.04
N LEU A 16 3.47 1.74 -29.07
CA LEU A 16 2.28 2.34 -28.47
C LEU A 16 2.57 3.03 -27.13
N ARG A 17 3.84 3.10 -26.69
CA ARG A 17 4.24 3.67 -25.40
C ARG A 17 3.59 5.02 -25.12
N ASP A 18 3.74 5.97 -26.03
CA ASP A 18 3.23 7.33 -25.84
C ASP A 18 1.70 7.36 -25.84
N ALA A 19 1.06 6.58 -26.71
CA ALA A 19 -0.40 6.48 -26.77
C ALA A 19 -0.99 5.88 -25.49
N ILE A 20 -0.36 4.84 -24.92
CA ILE A 20 -0.74 4.22 -23.64
C ILE A 20 -0.66 5.26 -22.52
N ASN A 21 0.48 5.95 -22.39
CA ASN A 21 0.68 6.93 -21.33
C ASN A 21 -0.25 8.14 -21.45
N GLN A 22 -0.46 8.65 -22.67
CA GLN A 22 -1.42 9.74 -22.90
C GLN A 22 -2.86 9.33 -22.57
N LEU A 23 -3.25 8.10 -22.90
CA LEU A 23 -4.59 7.60 -22.60
C LEU A 23 -4.79 7.37 -21.10
N ASN A 24 -3.79 6.87 -20.38
CA ASN A 24 -3.80 6.78 -18.92
C ASN A 24 -4.05 8.15 -18.27
N LEU A 25 -3.29 9.17 -18.69
CA LEU A 25 -3.45 10.54 -18.20
C LEU A 25 -4.84 11.14 -18.51
N ALA A 26 -5.50 10.68 -19.57
CA ALA A 26 -6.83 11.12 -19.97
C ALA A 26 -7.97 10.27 -19.41
N SER A 27 -7.68 9.24 -18.61
CA SER A 27 -8.69 8.36 -18.02
C SER A 27 -9.38 9.00 -16.82
N ALA A 28 -10.48 8.39 -16.34
CA ALA A 28 -11.16 8.87 -15.13
C ALA A 28 -10.28 8.75 -13.87
N ARG A 29 -9.28 7.86 -13.88
CA ARG A 29 -8.39 7.62 -12.74
C ARG A 29 -6.96 7.37 -13.20
N PRO A 30 -6.22 8.41 -13.62
CA PRO A 30 -4.83 8.23 -13.99
C PRO A 30 -4.03 7.70 -12.80
N ASP A 31 -3.30 6.61 -13.00
CA ASP A 31 -2.54 5.95 -11.94
C ASP A 31 -1.13 5.53 -12.43
N PRO A 32 -0.13 5.44 -11.52
CA PRO A 32 1.23 5.09 -11.92
C PRO A 32 1.37 3.64 -12.39
N PHE A 33 0.48 2.76 -11.94
CA PHE A 33 0.51 1.32 -12.16
C PHE A 33 -0.04 0.91 -13.54
N SER A 34 -0.71 1.84 -14.23
CA SER A 34 -1.23 1.68 -15.58
C SER A 34 -0.32 2.28 -16.66
N THR A 35 0.88 2.74 -16.32
CA THR A 35 1.85 3.32 -17.27
C THR A 35 2.61 2.24 -18.06
N PHE A 36 3.10 2.60 -19.25
CA PHE A 36 3.93 1.72 -20.06
C PHE A 36 5.20 1.28 -19.32
N GLU A 37 5.86 2.20 -18.63
CA GLU A 37 7.11 1.95 -17.91
C GLU A 37 6.89 1.04 -16.70
N PHE A 38 5.78 1.21 -15.98
CA PHE A 38 5.44 0.32 -14.87
C PHE A 38 5.18 -1.11 -15.36
N TYR A 39 4.40 -1.29 -16.43
CA TYR A 39 4.17 -2.61 -17.01
C TYR A 39 5.47 -3.23 -17.55
N SER A 40 6.30 -2.44 -18.23
CA SER A 40 7.62 -2.88 -18.72
C SER A 40 8.52 -3.36 -17.59
N HIS A 41 8.59 -2.58 -16.50
CA HIS A 41 9.37 -2.92 -15.33
C HIS A 41 8.83 -4.18 -14.63
N TYR A 42 7.52 -4.24 -14.41
CA TYR A 42 6.87 -5.38 -13.76
C TYR A 42 7.05 -6.68 -14.54
N LEU A 43 6.90 -6.66 -15.88
CA LEU A 43 7.14 -7.84 -16.72
C LEU A 43 8.60 -8.29 -16.71
N ARG A 44 9.56 -7.34 -16.81
CA ARG A 44 11.00 -7.65 -16.66
C ARG A 44 11.29 -8.32 -15.31
N HIS A 45 10.68 -7.79 -14.25
CA HIS A 45 10.83 -8.33 -12.91
C HIS A 45 10.24 -9.75 -12.81
N LEU A 46 9.01 -9.99 -13.28
CA LEU A 46 8.40 -11.32 -13.29
C LEU A 46 9.23 -12.38 -14.04
N ILE A 47 9.79 -12.01 -15.20
CA ILE A 47 10.64 -12.90 -16.00
C ILE A 47 11.92 -13.25 -15.23
N ALA A 48 12.52 -12.28 -14.54
CA ALA A 48 13.75 -12.48 -13.79
C ALA A 48 13.56 -13.38 -12.56
N THR A 49 12.43 -13.26 -11.85
CA THR A 49 12.21 -13.94 -10.57
C THR A 49 11.49 -15.28 -10.69
N SER A 50 10.67 -15.47 -11.73
CA SER A 50 9.88 -16.71 -11.91
C SER A 50 9.89 -17.19 -13.37
N PRO A 51 11.06 -17.47 -13.97
CA PRO A 51 11.17 -17.82 -15.40
C PRO A 51 10.38 -19.08 -15.79
N ALA A 52 10.17 -20.02 -14.86
CA ALA A 52 9.43 -21.26 -15.10
C ALA A 52 7.90 -21.11 -15.00
N ASP A 53 7.39 -19.99 -14.46
CA ASP A 53 5.95 -19.75 -14.24
C ASP A 53 5.53 -18.33 -14.68
N VAL A 54 6.21 -17.78 -15.69
CA VAL A 54 5.86 -16.47 -16.24
C VAL A 54 4.45 -16.55 -16.82
N PRO A 55 3.50 -15.75 -16.32
CA PRO A 55 2.14 -15.78 -16.83
C PRO A 55 2.12 -15.18 -18.25
N ARG A 56 1.25 -15.70 -19.12
CA ARG A 56 1.14 -15.19 -20.48
C ARG A 56 0.46 -13.82 -20.49
N LEU A 57 1.09 -12.81 -21.08
CA LEU A 57 0.52 -11.47 -21.24
C LEU A 57 -0.74 -11.51 -22.11
N TRP A 58 -1.74 -10.73 -21.72
CA TRP A 58 -2.94 -10.42 -22.50
C TRP A 58 -3.17 -8.90 -22.43
N LEU A 59 -2.48 -8.16 -23.30
CA LEU A 59 -2.71 -6.72 -23.44
C LEU A 59 -3.79 -6.49 -24.50
N LEU A 60 -5.01 -6.22 -24.06
CA LEU A 60 -6.13 -5.90 -24.94
C LEU A 60 -6.05 -4.42 -25.29
N LEU A 61 -6.09 -4.11 -26.58
CA LEU A 61 -6.01 -2.78 -27.15
C LEU A 61 -7.22 -2.55 -28.05
N ALA A 62 -7.94 -1.48 -27.79
CA ALA A 62 -9.08 -1.05 -28.57
C ALA A 62 -8.68 0.10 -29.51
N PHE A 63 -8.93 -0.07 -30.80
CA PHE A 63 -8.59 0.90 -31.83
C PHE A 63 -9.85 1.42 -32.54
N ASP A 64 -9.89 2.72 -32.78
CA ASP A 64 -10.80 3.34 -33.75
C ASP A 64 -9.96 3.86 -34.92
N GLY A 65 -10.03 3.17 -36.06
CA GLY A 65 -9.01 3.30 -37.12
C GLY A 65 -7.63 2.90 -36.57
N ASP A 66 -6.65 3.79 -36.71
CA ASP A 66 -5.29 3.61 -36.20
C ASP A 66 -5.08 4.18 -34.78
N ARG A 67 -6.10 4.83 -34.22
CA ARG A 67 -6.01 5.50 -32.92
C ARG A 67 -6.33 4.54 -31.79
N LEU A 68 -5.42 4.42 -30.82
CA LEU A 68 -5.68 3.73 -29.55
C LEU A 68 -6.71 4.52 -28.73
N VAL A 69 -7.83 3.89 -28.37
CA VAL A 69 -8.94 4.50 -27.62
C VAL A 69 -9.23 3.83 -26.28
N GLY A 70 -8.70 2.63 -26.06
CA GLY A 70 -8.83 1.90 -24.81
C GLY A 70 -7.76 0.81 -24.67
N TYR A 71 -7.36 0.47 -23.45
CA TYR A 71 -6.58 -0.74 -23.20
C TYR A 71 -6.91 -1.39 -21.85
N MET A 72 -6.55 -2.66 -21.73
CA MET A 72 -6.66 -3.45 -20.50
C MET A 72 -5.48 -4.43 -20.44
N ALA A 73 -4.70 -4.38 -19.35
CA ALA A 73 -3.55 -5.26 -19.16
C ALA A 73 -3.91 -6.45 -18.27
N LEU A 74 -3.99 -7.64 -18.87
CA LEU A 74 -4.30 -8.89 -18.19
C LEU A 74 -3.12 -9.86 -18.28
N LYS A 75 -3.17 -10.89 -17.44
CA LYS A 75 -2.29 -12.05 -17.53
C LYS A 75 -3.10 -13.33 -17.49
N GLN A 76 -2.57 -14.38 -18.10
CA GLN A 76 -3.15 -15.72 -18.11
C GLN A 76 -2.27 -16.67 -17.33
N THR A 77 -2.83 -17.24 -16.26
CA THR A 77 -2.16 -18.22 -15.40
C THR A 77 -2.81 -19.59 -15.55
N THR A 78 -1.98 -20.63 -15.40
CA THR A 78 -2.46 -22.01 -15.35
C THR A 78 -2.67 -22.43 -13.89
N HIS A 79 -3.84 -22.98 -13.59
CA HIS A 79 -4.16 -23.53 -12.27
C HIS A 79 -4.57 -24.99 -12.36
N ARG A 80 -4.31 -25.77 -11.29
CA ARG A 80 -4.92 -27.10 -11.09
C ARG A 80 -6.12 -26.96 -10.18
N VAL A 81 -7.32 -27.19 -10.72
CA VAL A 81 -8.58 -27.10 -9.98
C VAL A 81 -9.33 -28.42 -10.14
N LEU A 82 -9.68 -29.06 -9.02
CA LEU A 82 -10.28 -30.40 -9.00
C LEU A 82 -9.47 -31.40 -9.86
N GLY A 83 -8.14 -31.35 -9.75
CA GLY A 83 -7.21 -32.21 -10.49
C GLY A 83 -7.01 -31.85 -11.97
N ARG A 84 -7.80 -30.94 -12.54
CA ARG A 84 -7.76 -30.56 -13.96
C ARG A 84 -7.05 -29.23 -14.19
N ARG A 85 -6.32 -29.12 -15.30
CA ARG A 85 -5.72 -27.87 -15.76
C ARG A 85 -6.82 -26.89 -16.17
N CYS A 86 -6.77 -25.69 -15.62
CA CYS A 86 -7.69 -24.58 -15.90
C CYS A 86 -6.89 -23.30 -16.14
N LEU A 87 -7.48 -22.37 -16.89
CA LEU A 87 -6.85 -21.10 -17.22
C LEU A 87 -7.62 -19.98 -16.51
N LYS A 88 -6.89 -19.09 -15.83
CA LYS A 88 -7.44 -17.88 -15.22
C LYS A 88 -6.89 -16.68 -15.97
N LEU A 89 -7.75 -15.69 -16.25
CA LEU A 89 -7.34 -14.36 -16.63
C LEU A 89 -7.62 -13.39 -15.48
N ASP A 90 -6.63 -12.60 -15.09
CA ASP A 90 -6.76 -11.52 -14.12
C ASP A 90 -5.83 -10.36 -14.48
N TRP A 91 -5.84 -9.31 -13.65
CA TRP A 91 -5.00 -8.13 -13.85
C TRP A 91 -3.52 -8.50 -13.93
N LEU A 92 -2.80 -7.93 -14.91
CA LEU A 92 -1.36 -8.16 -15.06
C LEU A 92 -0.61 -7.88 -13.74
N THR A 93 -0.86 -6.71 -13.18
CA THR A 93 -0.22 -6.17 -11.97
C THR A 93 -1.03 -6.42 -10.70
N ALA A 94 -1.83 -7.50 -10.68
CA ALA A 94 -2.57 -7.91 -9.48
C ALA A 94 -1.64 -7.91 -8.24
N HIS A 95 -2.16 -7.40 -7.12
CA HIS A 95 -1.46 -7.20 -5.84
C HIS A 95 -0.41 -6.08 -5.77
N HIS A 96 0.06 -5.55 -6.91
CA HIS A 96 1.03 -4.45 -6.95
C HIS A 96 0.39 -3.10 -7.29
N ALA A 97 -0.66 -3.12 -8.11
CA ALA A 97 -1.40 -1.94 -8.51
C ALA A 97 -2.53 -1.60 -7.53
N ASP A 98 -2.74 -0.30 -7.32
CA ASP A 98 -3.94 0.20 -6.65
C ASP A 98 -5.12 0.18 -7.60
N ARG A 99 -6.21 -0.52 -7.22
CA ARG A 99 -7.47 -0.59 -7.99
C ARG A 99 -7.28 -0.65 -9.52
N PRO A 100 -6.68 -1.73 -10.04
CA PRO A 100 -6.42 -1.86 -11.46
C PRO A 100 -7.72 -1.75 -12.26
N HIS A 101 -7.65 -1.12 -13.43
CA HIS A 101 -8.84 -0.78 -14.21
C HIS A 101 -8.60 -0.95 -15.71
N LEU A 102 -9.70 -0.86 -16.47
CA LEU A 102 -9.59 -0.60 -17.90
C LEU A 102 -9.26 0.88 -18.10
N VAL A 103 -8.40 1.17 -19.06
CA VAL A 103 -7.96 2.54 -19.33
C VAL A 103 -8.59 2.99 -20.63
N ALA A 104 -9.43 4.00 -20.55
CA ALA A 104 -10.02 4.70 -21.68
C ALA A 104 -10.29 6.14 -21.27
N ARG A 105 -10.62 7.00 -22.23
CA ARG A 105 -11.16 8.32 -21.89
C ARG A 105 -12.52 8.16 -21.22
N ILE A 106 -12.85 9.05 -20.29
CA ILE A 106 -14.05 8.96 -19.45
C ILE A 106 -15.33 8.82 -20.30
N GLU A 107 -15.41 9.52 -21.43
CA GLU A 107 -16.54 9.46 -22.38
C GLU A 107 -16.66 8.13 -23.15
N HIS A 108 -15.67 7.24 -23.04
CA HIS A 108 -15.59 5.99 -23.78
C HIS A 108 -15.51 4.76 -22.86
N GLU A 109 -15.41 4.91 -21.54
CA GLU A 109 -15.18 3.82 -20.61
C GLU A 109 -16.24 2.70 -20.72
N GLU A 110 -17.53 3.04 -20.76
CA GLU A 110 -18.61 2.06 -20.91
C GLU A 110 -18.55 1.33 -22.27
N ALA A 111 -18.31 2.07 -23.35
CA ALA A 111 -18.19 1.50 -24.69
C ALA A 111 -16.98 0.55 -24.78
N MET A 112 -15.86 0.91 -24.14
CA MET A 112 -14.66 0.09 -24.09
C MET A 112 -14.86 -1.15 -23.22
N ALA A 113 -15.53 -1.03 -22.06
CA ALA A 113 -15.90 -2.17 -21.25
C ALA A 113 -16.74 -3.18 -22.05
N ALA A 114 -17.76 -2.72 -22.77
CA ALA A 114 -18.59 -3.57 -23.61
C ALA A 114 -17.79 -4.24 -24.75
N ALA A 115 -16.87 -3.51 -25.38
CA ALA A 115 -16.01 -4.05 -26.44
C ALA A 115 -15.03 -5.12 -25.92
N PHE A 116 -14.38 -4.87 -24.78
CA PHE A 116 -13.50 -5.84 -24.14
C PHE A 116 -14.26 -7.06 -23.65
N TYR A 117 -15.45 -6.90 -23.05
CA TYR A 117 -16.29 -8.05 -22.70
C TYR A 117 -16.65 -8.88 -23.91
N ARG A 118 -17.09 -8.25 -25.01
CA ARG A 118 -17.42 -8.95 -26.25
C ARG A 118 -16.23 -9.78 -26.73
N TYR A 119 -15.03 -9.20 -26.76
CA TYR A 119 -13.81 -9.90 -27.14
C TYR A 119 -13.51 -11.09 -26.21
N LEU A 120 -13.59 -10.87 -24.89
CA LEU A 120 -13.23 -11.86 -23.88
C LEU A 120 -14.20 -13.05 -23.86
N ILE A 121 -15.49 -12.84 -24.10
CA ILE A 121 -16.48 -13.93 -24.02
C ILE A 121 -16.52 -14.82 -25.26
N GLU A 122 -15.93 -14.38 -26.37
CA GLU A 122 -15.89 -15.13 -27.63
C GLU A 122 -15.43 -16.59 -27.40
N PRO A 123 -16.05 -17.58 -28.08
CA PRO A 123 -15.75 -19.00 -27.85
C PRO A 123 -14.28 -19.38 -28.09
N ARG A 124 -13.59 -18.66 -28.99
CA ARG A 124 -12.15 -18.88 -29.26
C ARG A 124 -11.24 -18.54 -28.07
N GLN A 125 -11.71 -17.70 -27.14
CA GLN A 125 -10.91 -17.30 -25.98
C GLN A 125 -10.90 -18.38 -24.91
N GLN A 126 -9.73 -18.95 -24.68
CA GLN A 126 -9.55 -20.06 -23.75
C GLN A 126 -9.28 -19.57 -22.33
N TRP A 127 -10.32 -19.48 -21.52
CA TRP A 127 -10.23 -19.24 -20.08
C TRP A 127 -11.39 -19.91 -19.36
N SER A 128 -11.20 -20.20 -18.07
CA SER A 128 -12.20 -20.83 -17.19
C SER A 128 -12.75 -19.83 -16.16
N LEU A 129 -11.92 -18.89 -15.71
CA LEU A 129 -12.25 -17.81 -14.79
C LEU A 129 -11.66 -16.49 -15.32
N LEU A 130 -12.48 -15.45 -15.41
CA LEU A 130 -12.01 -14.05 -15.42
C LEU A 130 -12.17 -13.50 -14.01
N GLU A 131 -11.14 -12.84 -13.49
CA GLU A 131 -11.22 -12.17 -12.19
C GLU A 131 -10.67 -10.74 -12.27
N PHE A 132 -11.55 -9.78 -11.99
CA PHE A 132 -11.19 -8.37 -11.85
C PHE A 132 -11.28 -7.99 -10.38
N GLN A 133 -10.13 -7.94 -9.71
CA GLN A 133 -10.03 -7.56 -8.31
C GLN A 133 -10.03 -6.04 -8.14
N GLN A 134 -10.40 -5.56 -6.94
CA GLN A 134 -10.28 -4.15 -6.53
C GLN A 134 -11.11 -3.18 -7.39
N GLN A 135 -12.29 -3.60 -7.84
CA GLN A 135 -13.24 -2.77 -8.56
C GLN A 135 -14.14 -2.01 -7.57
N ASP A 136 -14.28 -0.71 -7.69
CA ASP A 136 -15.26 0.07 -6.92
C ASP A 136 -16.54 0.29 -7.71
N ASP A 137 -17.52 0.96 -7.11
CA ASP A 137 -18.83 1.21 -7.70
C ASP A 137 -18.77 2.08 -8.96
N ASP A 138 -17.70 2.86 -9.13
CA ASP A 138 -17.45 3.69 -10.31
C ASP A 138 -16.76 2.91 -11.44
N SER A 139 -16.43 1.62 -11.25
CA SER A 139 -15.74 0.84 -12.28
C SER A 139 -16.66 0.59 -13.48
N PRO A 140 -16.25 0.91 -14.72
CA PRO A 140 -17.03 0.63 -15.93
C PRO A 140 -17.19 -0.88 -16.24
N LEU A 141 -16.49 -1.75 -15.50
CA LEU A 141 -16.72 -3.19 -15.53
C LEU A 141 -17.98 -3.60 -14.74
N LEU A 142 -18.61 -2.65 -14.06
CA LEU A 142 -19.79 -2.81 -13.22
C LEU A 142 -20.85 -1.74 -13.58
N PRO A 143 -22.16 -2.09 -13.57
CA PRO A 143 -22.70 -3.43 -13.48
C PRO A 143 -22.39 -4.22 -14.76
N LEU A 144 -22.44 -5.54 -14.64
CA LEU A 144 -22.25 -6.47 -15.74
C LEU A 144 -23.29 -6.19 -16.84
N GLY A 145 -22.88 -5.45 -17.87
CA GLY A 145 -23.78 -5.11 -18.98
C GLY A 145 -24.37 -6.35 -19.65
N GLY A 146 -25.34 -6.15 -20.55
CA GLY A 146 -26.05 -7.23 -21.25
C GLY A 146 -25.16 -8.23 -22.01
N ALA A 147 -23.87 -7.93 -22.20
CA ALA A 147 -22.86 -8.84 -22.75
C ALA A 147 -22.74 -10.17 -21.96
N LEU A 148 -23.07 -10.18 -20.66
CA LEU A 148 -23.06 -11.39 -19.84
C LEU A 148 -24.40 -12.14 -19.78
N ALA A 149 -25.42 -11.71 -20.55
CA ALA A 149 -26.63 -12.51 -20.81
C ALA A 149 -26.36 -13.82 -21.59
N HIS A 150 -25.08 -14.11 -21.88
CA HIS A 150 -24.64 -15.34 -22.50
C HIS A 150 -24.94 -16.55 -21.60
N ARG A 151 -25.79 -17.48 -22.06
CA ARG A 151 -26.28 -18.68 -21.33
C ARG A 151 -25.21 -19.62 -20.75
N ARG A 152 -23.93 -19.40 -21.06
CA ARG A 152 -22.78 -20.21 -20.60
C ARG A 152 -21.87 -19.50 -19.61
N LEU A 153 -22.23 -18.30 -19.15
CA LEU A 153 -21.46 -17.53 -18.20
C LEU A 153 -22.26 -17.31 -16.93
N THR A 154 -21.57 -17.26 -15.80
CA THR A 154 -22.13 -16.80 -14.54
C THR A 154 -21.12 -15.90 -13.88
N ALA A 155 -21.59 -14.86 -13.20
CA ALA A 155 -20.73 -13.88 -12.58
C ALA A 155 -21.16 -13.61 -11.15
N ARG A 156 -20.20 -13.17 -10.34
CA ARG A 156 -20.43 -12.83 -8.95
C ARG A 156 -19.46 -11.74 -8.52
N CYS A 157 -19.96 -10.85 -7.68
CA CYS A 157 -19.13 -9.90 -6.95
C CYS A 157 -18.96 -10.35 -5.50
N TRP A 158 -17.77 -10.10 -4.97
CA TRP A 158 -17.44 -10.36 -3.58
C TRP A 158 -16.74 -9.14 -2.98
N PRO A 159 -17.07 -8.71 -1.75
CA PRO A 159 -16.34 -7.66 -1.09
C PRO A 159 -14.83 -7.96 -1.05
N ASN A 160 -14.02 -6.93 -1.29
CA ASN A 160 -12.57 -6.95 -1.20
C ASN A 160 -12.13 -5.86 -0.20
N MET A 161 -10.83 -5.77 0.06
CA MET A 161 -10.27 -4.78 0.98
C MET A 161 -10.44 -3.37 0.41
N ALA A 162 -11.23 -2.54 1.08
CA ALA A 162 -11.48 -1.16 0.71
C ALA A 162 -10.18 -0.35 0.57
N ASN A 163 -10.14 0.53 -0.42
CA ASN A 163 -9.08 1.51 -0.63
C ASN A 163 -9.31 2.74 0.27
N GLY A 164 -8.24 3.31 0.84
CA GLY A 164 -8.32 4.53 1.65
C GLY A 164 -7.59 5.69 1.00
N THR A 165 -8.27 6.81 0.80
CA THR A 165 -7.66 8.06 0.28
C THR A 165 -7.93 9.24 1.20
N ILE A 166 -6.93 10.09 1.40
CA ILE A 166 -7.09 11.40 2.04
C ILE A 166 -7.11 12.44 0.92
N ALA A 167 -8.22 13.14 0.75
CA ALA A 167 -8.27 14.31 -0.12
C ALA A 167 -7.51 15.44 0.55
N LEU A 168 -6.41 15.89 -0.03
CA LEU A 168 -5.55 16.94 0.51
C LEU A 168 -6.05 18.30 0.02
N SER A 169 -6.97 18.89 0.78
CA SER A 169 -7.50 20.24 0.52
C SER A 169 -6.82 21.33 1.37
N TRP A 170 -5.88 20.96 2.23
CA TRP A 170 -5.23 21.84 3.18
C TRP A 170 -3.94 22.43 2.61
N SER A 171 -3.63 23.67 2.99
CA SER A 171 -2.37 24.34 2.62
C SER A 171 -1.25 24.07 3.61
N THR A 172 -1.56 23.68 4.84
CA THR A 172 -0.56 23.37 5.87
C THR A 172 -0.89 22.11 6.66
N LEU A 173 0.12 21.50 7.28
CA LEU A 173 -0.06 20.39 8.22
C LEU A 173 -0.92 20.81 9.43
N ALA A 174 -0.84 22.07 9.85
CA ALA A 174 -1.61 22.59 10.97
C ALA A 174 -3.12 22.54 10.70
N ASP A 175 -3.54 22.96 9.51
CA ASP A 175 -4.94 22.94 9.10
C ASP A 175 -5.47 21.50 9.03
N TYR A 176 -4.67 20.58 8.47
CA TYR A 176 -5.00 19.16 8.48
C TYR A 176 -5.17 18.61 9.91
N CYS A 177 -4.23 18.91 10.81
CA CYS A 177 -4.29 18.44 12.18
C CYS A 177 -5.45 19.06 12.97
N ALA A 178 -5.93 20.25 12.59
CA ALA A 178 -7.07 20.89 13.22
C ALA A 178 -8.36 20.09 12.98
N GLU A 179 -8.52 19.51 11.79
CA GLU A 179 -9.65 18.67 11.37
C GLU A 179 -9.60 17.23 11.95
N LEU A 180 -8.45 16.79 12.45
CA LEU A 180 -8.35 15.48 13.10
C LEU A 180 -9.27 15.41 14.34
N PRO A 181 -9.98 14.28 14.57
CA PRO A 181 -10.78 14.10 15.77
C PRO A 181 -9.94 14.33 17.03
N HIS A 182 -10.50 15.01 18.04
CA HIS A 182 -9.78 15.40 19.27
C HIS A 182 -8.95 14.27 19.88
N LYS A 183 -9.53 13.06 19.98
CA LYS A 183 -8.85 11.86 20.50
C LYS A 183 -7.63 11.46 19.67
N VAL A 184 -7.74 11.53 18.34
CA VAL A 184 -6.63 11.22 17.41
C VAL A 184 -5.54 12.28 17.54
N ARG A 185 -5.90 13.57 17.47
CA ARG A 185 -4.95 14.68 17.64
C ARG A 185 -4.18 14.61 18.97
N SER A 186 -4.89 14.38 20.07
CA SER A 186 -4.27 14.21 21.39
C SER A 186 -3.34 12.98 21.44
N ASN A 187 -3.71 11.90 20.77
CA ASN A 187 -2.91 10.68 20.69
C ASN A 187 -1.61 10.91 19.91
N VAL A 188 -1.72 11.48 18.70
CA VAL A 188 -0.57 11.82 17.84
C VAL A 188 0.39 12.77 18.58
N ARG A 189 -0.13 13.82 19.21
CA ARG A 189 0.67 14.74 20.03
C ARG A 189 1.42 14.01 21.15
N ARG A 190 0.75 13.09 21.86
CA ARG A 190 1.39 12.31 22.93
C ARG A 190 2.49 11.39 22.38
N GLN A 191 2.22 10.70 21.28
CA GLN A 191 3.18 9.80 20.63
C GLN A 191 4.42 10.56 20.14
N MET A 192 4.23 11.70 19.48
CA MET A 192 5.34 12.55 19.04
C MET A 192 6.21 13.04 20.20
N ARG A 193 5.60 13.49 21.30
CA ARG A 193 6.36 13.89 22.50
C ARG A 193 7.18 12.75 23.08
N ASN A 194 6.57 11.57 23.20
CA ASN A 194 7.27 10.39 23.72
C ASN A 194 8.43 9.98 22.82
N LEU A 195 8.23 10.02 21.50
CA LEU A 195 9.26 9.68 20.53
C LEU A 195 10.43 10.67 20.55
N MET A 196 10.14 11.98 20.63
CA MET A 196 11.19 13.01 20.74
C MET A 196 11.92 12.98 22.09
N ALA A 197 11.27 12.51 23.15
CA ALA A 197 11.90 12.34 24.47
C ALA A 197 12.74 11.05 24.57
N ALA A 198 12.59 10.12 23.62
CA ALA A 198 13.28 8.84 23.66
C ALA A 198 14.76 8.93 23.23
N GLY A 199 15.14 9.96 22.47
CA GLY A 199 16.49 10.13 21.95
C GLY A 199 16.57 11.22 20.87
N HIS A 200 17.69 11.28 20.16
CA HIS A 200 17.92 12.24 19.08
C HIS A 200 17.17 11.84 17.81
N LEU A 201 16.08 12.54 17.50
CA LEU A 201 15.25 12.28 16.34
C LEU A 201 15.74 13.04 15.10
N GLN A 202 15.81 12.37 13.95
CA GLN A 202 16.10 12.99 12.65
C GLN A 202 15.20 12.40 11.57
N LEU A 203 14.76 13.22 10.61
CA LEU A 203 14.00 12.75 9.45
C LEU A 203 14.84 12.94 8.19
N LEU A 204 15.15 11.83 7.52
CA LEU A 204 15.78 11.82 6.20
C LEU A 204 14.71 11.72 5.12
N GLY A 205 14.94 12.32 3.95
CA GLY A 205 13.99 12.27 2.84
C GLY A 205 14.62 12.57 1.48
N SER A 206 14.33 11.78 0.45
CA SER A 206 14.77 12.12 -0.91
C SER A 206 13.90 11.43 -1.96
N ASP A 207 13.77 12.08 -3.10
CA ASP A 207 13.28 11.54 -4.37
C ASP A 207 14.33 11.62 -5.50
N ASP A 208 15.57 12.00 -5.17
CA ASP A 208 16.69 11.99 -6.10
C ASP A 208 17.12 10.54 -6.39
N PRO A 209 17.06 10.07 -7.65
CA PRO A 209 17.51 8.72 -8.04
C PRO A 209 18.96 8.38 -7.64
N GLN A 210 19.81 9.37 -7.37
CA GLN A 210 21.18 9.14 -6.87
C GLN A 210 21.22 8.82 -5.36
N LEU A 211 20.24 9.31 -4.59
CA LEU A 211 20.19 9.18 -3.14
C LEU A 211 19.16 8.16 -2.64
N THR A 212 18.08 7.94 -3.39
CA THR A 212 17.05 6.98 -3.02
C THR A 212 17.57 5.54 -2.86
N PRO A 213 18.59 5.05 -3.60
CA PRO A 213 19.16 3.73 -3.32
C PRO A 213 19.81 3.61 -1.93
N LEU A 214 20.42 4.70 -1.42
CA LEU A 214 21.01 4.72 -0.07
C LEU A 214 19.91 4.67 1.00
N LEU A 215 18.83 5.44 0.82
CA LEU A 215 17.68 5.40 1.72
C LEU A 215 16.96 4.05 1.65
N PHE A 216 16.86 3.44 0.47
CA PHE A 216 16.26 2.12 0.31
C PHE A 216 17.07 1.03 1.03
N ALA A 217 18.40 1.10 0.99
CA ALA A 217 19.26 0.18 1.75
C ALA A 217 19.00 0.28 3.26
N LEU A 218 18.85 1.49 3.79
CA LEU A 218 18.46 1.72 5.20
C LEU A 218 17.02 1.26 5.49
N TYR A 219 16.10 1.43 4.55
CA TYR A 219 14.72 0.97 4.69
C TYR A 219 14.64 -0.56 4.79
N ARG A 220 15.37 -1.29 3.93
CA ARG A 220 15.43 -2.76 4.00
C ARG A 220 15.97 -3.25 5.33
N HIS A 221 16.96 -2.56 5.86
CA HIS A 221 17.51 -2.84 7.18
C HIS A 221 16.46 -2.69 8.29
N LEU A 222 15.68 -1.61 8.27
CA LEU A 222 14.55 -1.41 9.16
C LEU A 222 13.50 -2.52 9.03
N GLU A 223 13.20 -2.93 7.80
CA GLU A 223 12.12 -3.88 7.53
C GLU A 223 12.38 -5.26 8.14
N ALA A 224 13.65 -5.69 8.20
CA ALA A 224 14.07 -6.92 8.87
C ALA A 224 13.65 -6.97 10.35
N HIS A 225 13.49 -5.80 10.98
CA HIS A 225 13.10 -5.65 12.39
C HIS A 225 11.62 -5.25 12.55
N SER A 226 10.85 -5.26 11.46
CA SER A 226 9.46 -4.80 11.47
C SER A 226 8.46 -5.91 11.77
N TRP A 227 7.26 -5.52 12.18
CA TRP A 227 6.11 -6.42 12.40
C TRP A 227 5.79 -7.29 11.16
N LYS A 228 6.22 -6.87 9.96
CA LYS A 228 6.01 -7.62 8.71
C LYS A 228 6.83 -8.90 8.66
N HIS A 229 7.92 -8.98 9.42
CA HIS A 229 8.73 -10.19 9.55
C HIS A 229 7.93 -11.33 10.18
N GLU A 230 7.22 -11.05 11.28
CA GLU A 230 6.35 -12.02 11.96
C GLU A 230 5.12 -12.38 11.10
N ALA A 231 4.63 -11.45 10.28
CA ALA A 231 3.48 -11.64 9.40
C ALA A 231 3.83 -12.31 8.04
N ALA A 232 5.10 -12.67 7.81
CA ALA A 232 5.59 -13.19 6.53
C ALA A 232 5.28 -12.30 5.30
N ALA A 233 5.17 -10.98 5.53
CA ALA A 233 4.81 -9.96 4.53
C ALA A 233 5.98 -9.00 4.22
N THR A 234 7.21 -9.42 4.52
CA THR A 234 8.46 -8.69 4.24
C THR A 234 8.69 -8.58 2.73
N LEU A 235 9.22 -7.45 2.26
CA LEU A 235 9.69 -7.30 0.88
C LEU A 235 10.72 -8.38 0.50
N ASP A 236 11.54 -8.84 1.45
CA ASP A 236 12.80 -9.52 1.13
C ASP A 236 12.83 -11.03 1.37
N ARG A 237 11.71 -11.75 1.18
CA ARG A 237 11.71 -13.20 1.44
C ARG A 237 12.62 -13.99 0.47
N ASP A 238 12.89 -13.45 -0.73
CA ASP A 238 13.68 -14.12 -1.78
C ASP A 238 14.65 -13.19 -2.56
N GLY A 239 14.93 -11.96 -2.09
CA GLY A 239 15.76 -10.97 -2.82
C GLY A 239 15.06 -10.23 -3.97
N ASP A 240 13.85 -10.67 -4.30
CA ASP A 240 13.03 -10.19 -5.43
C ASP A 240 12.58 -8.74 -5.29
N ALA A 241 12.07 -8.33 -4.12
CA ALA A 241 11.53 -6.98 -3.99
C ALA A 241 12.61 -5.89 -4.07
N ALA A 242 13.86 -6.19 -3.73
CA ALA A 242 14.94 -5.21 -3.86
C ALA A 242 15.17 -4.81 -5.33
N ALA A 243 15.17 -5.80 -6.23
CA ALA A 243 15.28 -5.57 -7.67
C ALA A 243 14.03 -4.87 -8.23
N TYR A 244 12.85 -5.20 -7.73
CA TYR A 244 11.60 -4.51 -8.07
C TYR A 244 11.68 -3.01 -7.71
N TYR A 245 11.91 -2.65 -6.45
CA TYR A 245 12.00 -1.24 -6.06
C TYR A 245 13.16 -0.51 -6.72
N ALA A 246 14.29 -1.17 -6.98
CA ALA A 246 15.40 -0.58 -7.73
C ALA A 246 14.96 -0.10 -9.13
N GLY A 247 14.20 -0.92 -9.86
CA GLY A 247 13.69 -0.52 -11.17
C GLY A 247 12.56 0.52 -11.13
N LEU A 248 11.84 0.63 -10.00
CA LEU A 248 10.92 1.74 -9.77
C LEU A 248 11.62 3.06 -9.41
N MET A 249 12.86 3.01 -8.92
CA MET A 249 13.69 4.21 -8.64
C MET A 249 14.45 4.71 -9.87
N GLU A 250 14.40 4.01 -11.01
CA GLU A 250 15.02 4.45 -12.26
C GLU A 250 14.42 5.79 -12.73
N GLY A 251 15.26 6.75 -13.13
CA GLY A 251 14.81 8.10 -13.51
C GLY A 251 13.88 8.17 -14.74
N GLY A 252 13.73 7.08 -15.48
CA GLY A 252 12.79 6.97 -16.60
C GLY A 252 11.35 6.64 -16.19
N GLN A 253 11.09 6.33 -14.92
CA GLN A 253 9.75 6.01 -14.43
C GLN A 253 8.88 7.28 -14.34
N PRO A 254 7.63 7.25 -14.86
CA PRO A 254 6.68 8.35 -14.66
C PRO A 254 6.32 8.56 -13.19
N MET A 255 6.32 7.48 -12.39
CA MET A 255 6.15 7.54 -10.95
C MET A 255 7.49 7.88 -10.30
N LYS A 256 7.54 8.98 -9.54
CA LYS A 256 8.74 9.36 -8.79
C LYS A 256 8.67 8.80 -7.38
N LEU A 257 9.57 7.89 -7.03
CA LEU A 257 9.63 7.38 -5.66
C LEU A 257 10.30 8.38 -4.72
N ARG A 258 9.67 8.62 -3.57
CA ARG A 258 10.25 9.33 -2.44
C ARG A 258 10.35 8.38 -1.26
N ILE A 259 11.54 8.32 -0.66
CA ILE A 259 11.78 7.53 0.55
C ILE A 259 12.03 8.49 1.70
N GLN A 260 11.33 8.28 2.81
CA GLN A 260 11.54 8.99 4.06
C GLN A 260 11.87 7.99 5.17
N LEU A 261 12.84 8.34 6.01
CA LEU A 261 13.29 7.54 7.14
C LEU A 261 13.37 8.37 8.40
N LEU A 262 12.78 7.85 9.47
CA LEU A 262 12.90 8.41 10.81
C LEU A 262 14.05 7.70 11.53
N LEU A 263 15.07 8.46 11.90
CA LEU A 263 16.19 7.99 12.70
C LEU A 263 15.99 8.36 14.17
N LEU A 264 16.30 7.45 15.08
CA LEU A 264 16.42 7.69 16.51
C LEU A 264 17.81 7.27 16.96
N ASP A 265 18.58 8.22 17.51
CA ASP A 265 19.99 8.03 17.88
C ASP A 265 20.83 7.44 16.73
N GLY A 266 20.53 7.85 15.49
CA GLY A 266 21.23 7.43 14.28
C GLY A 266 20.73 6.11 13.66
N LEU A 267 19.78 5.42 14.29
CA LEU A 267 19.22 4.16 13.78
C LEU A 267 17.85 4.36 13.11
N PRO A 268 17.57 3.72 11.96
CA PRO A 268 16.25 3.80 11.34
C PRO A 268 15.21 3.06 12.19
N VAL A 269 14.17 3.78 12.60
CA VAL A 269 13.08 3.25 13.45
C VAL A 269 11.71 3.24 12.78
N ALA A 270 11.54 4.04 11.73
CA ALA A 270 10.39 3.99 10.83
C ALA A 270 10.75 4.49 9.44
N GLY A 271 9.98 4.06 8.45
CA GLY A 271 10.21 4.40 7.06
C GLY A 271 8.92 4.40 6.25
N LEU A 272 8.89 5.24 5.22
CA LEU A 272 7.80 5.37 4.27
C LEU A 272 8.37 5.49 2.86
N ILE A 273 7.88 4.65 1.96
CA ILE A 273 8.12 4.75 0.53
C ILE A 273 6.82 5.22 -0.11
N CYS A 274 6.88 6.40 -0.73
CA CYS A 274 5.79 7.00 -1.48
C CYS A 274 6.12 6.99 -2.97
N GLY A 275 5.11 6.77 -3.82
CA GLY A 275 5.18 7.03 -5.26
C GLY A 275 4.39 8.27 -5.61
N GLU A 276 5.01 9.26 -6.23
CA GLU A 276 4.33 10.46 -6.70
C GLU A 276 3.96 10.33 -8.17
N PHE A 277 2.69 10.55 -8.48
CA PHE A 277 2.18 10.52 -9.86
C PHE A 277 0.92 11.37 -10.00
N ASN A 278 0.88 12.23 -11.02
CA ASN A 278 -0.29 13.05 -11.37
C ASN A 278 -0.96 13.77 -10.17
N GLN A 279 -0.16 14.51 -9.39
CA GLN A 279 -0.60 15.21 -8.16
C GLN A 279 -1.18 14.29 -7.07
N ALA A 280 -0.88 13.00 -7.07
CA ALA A 280 -1.21 12.07 -6.00
C ALA A 280 0.06 11.43 -5.44
N SER A 281 0.08 11.27 -4.12
CA SER A 281 1.12 10.54 -3.39
C SER A 281 0.56 9.20 -2.94
N TYR A 282 1.18 8.11 -3.36
CA TYR A 282 0.77 6.74 -3.05
C TYR A 282 1.68 6.19 -1.96
N ALA A 283 1.15 5.91 -0.77
CA ALA A 283 1.90 5.32 0.35
C ALA A 283 2.13 3.82 0.11
N LEU A 284 3.11 3.50 -0.75
CA LEU A 284 3.40 2.14 -1.22
C LEU A 284 3.81 1.23 -0.07
N GLN A 285 4.69 1.71 0.80
CA GLN A 285 5.19 0.93 1.93
C GLN A 285 5.39 1.79 3.16
N ILE A 286 4.94 1.27 4.30
CA ILE A 286 5.29 1.78 5.61
C ILE A 286 5.86 0.64 6.45
N ALA A 287 6.94 0.91 7.16
CA ALA A 287 7.54 -0.02 8.11
C ALA A 287 8.01 0.74 9.36
N TYR A 288 8.09 0.00 10.47
CA TYR A 288 8.67 0.50 11.70
C TYR A 288 9.22 -0.66 12.51
N ASP A 289 10.20 -0.38 13.37
CA ASP A 289 10.81 -1.38 14.25
C ASP A 289 9.80 -1.80 15.32
N ALA A 290 9.43 -3.09 15.33
CA ALA A 290 8.39 -3.62 16.20
C ALA A 290 8.72 -3.43 17.70
N ARG A 291 10.02 -3.43 18.06
CA ARG A 291 10.51 -3.22 19.44
C ARG A 291 10.14 -1.83 19.96
N LEU A 292 9.89 -0.87 19.07
CA LEU A 292 9.52 0.51 19.39
C LEU A 292 8.02 0.79 19.20
N SER A 293 7.19 -0.24 19.01
CA SER A 293 5.73 -0.11 18.91
C SER A 293 5.10 0.77 20.02
N PRO A 294 5.54 0.74 21.30
CA PRO A 294 5.00 1.63 22.34
C PRO A 294 5.20 3.14 22.08
N LEU A 295 6.20 3.51 21.27
CA LEU A 295 6.44 4.90 20.85
C LEU A 295 5.64 5.30 19.60
N ALA A 296 4.98 4.32 18.96
CA ALA A 296 4.19 4.48 17.73
C ALA A 296 4.90 5.23 16.58
N PRO A 297 6.14 4.87 16.23
CA PRO A 297 6.90 5.56 15.18
C PRO A 297 6.23 5.49 13.80
N GLY A 298 5.42 4.46 13.52
CA GLY A 298 4.61 4.39 12.29
C GLY A 298 3.54 5.49 12.18
N SER A 299 2.94 5.94 13.29
CA SER A 299 2.01 7.07 13.27
C SER A 299 2.71 8.40 13.02
N ALA A 300 3.92 8.57 13.58
CA ALA A 300 4.78 9.71 13.27
C ALA A 300 5.14 9.73 11.77
N MET A 301 5.52 8.58 11.24
CA MET A 301 5.91 8.45 9.84
C MET A 301 4.75 8.76 8.88
N LEU A 302 3.54 8.31 9.19
CA LEU A 302 2.35 8.66 8.41
C LEU A 302 2.07 10.18 8.43
N LEU A 303 2.20 10.83 9.60
CA LEU A 303 2.04 12.28 9.71
C LEU A 303 3.05 13.04 8.84
N PHE A 304 4.32 12.63 8.82
CA PHE A 304 5.35 13.25 7.97
C PHE A 304 5.15 12.96 6.48
N GLY A 305 4.56 11.80 6.13
CA GLY A 305 4.16 11.51 4.75
C GLY A 305 3.07 12.46 4.27
N ILE A 306 2.04 12.67 5.09
CA ILE A 306 0.95 13.62 4.81
C ILE A 306 1.49 15.05 4.73
N GLU A 307 2.35 15.46 5.67
CA GLU A 307 3.05 16.75 5.60
C GLU A 307 3.80 16.92 4.28
N SER A 308 4.61 15.92 3.90
CA SER A 308 5.38 15.97 2.66
C SER A 308 4.49 16.03 1.43
N ALA A 309 3.31 15.40 1.44
CA ALA A 309 2.37 15.45 0.32
C ALA A 309 1.67 16.82 0.23
N ILE A 310 1.31 17.43 1.37
CA ILE A 310 0.77 18.79 1.42
C ILE A 310 1.80 19.80 0.91
N ASP A 311 3.03 19.76 1.42
CA ASP A 311 4.12 20.67 1.02
C ASP A 311 4.40 20.62 -0.50
N ARG A 312 4.20 19.45 -1.12
CA ARG A 312 4.45 19.22 -2.54
C ARG A 312 3.23 19.49 -3.43
N GLY A 313 2.12 19.94 -2.85
CA GLY A 313 0.90 20.26 -3.58
C GLY A 313 0.17 19.03 -4.14
N SER A 314 0.35 17.86 -3.53
CA SER A 314 -0.43 16.68 -3.88
C SER A 314 -1.90 16.92 -3.49
N ARG A 315 -2.82 16.55 -4.37
CA ARG A 315 -4.28 16.64 -4.15
C ARG A 315 -4.82 15.44 -3.39
N VAL A 316 -4.13 14.31 -3.43
CA VAL A 316 -4.56 13.07 -2.79
C VAL A 316 -3.36 12.37 -2.15
N PHE A 317 -3.54 11.89 -0.92
CA PHE A 317 -2.67 10.92 -0.27
C PHE A 317 -3.38 9.55 -0.28
N ASN A 318 -2.95 8.66 -1.17
CA ASN A 318 -3.54 7.34 -1.34
C ASN A 318 -2.85 6.34 -0.41
N LEU A 319 -3.59 5.83 0.57
CA LEU A 319 -3.11 4.86 1.55
C LEU A 319 -3.25 3.42 1.07
N LEU A 320 -3.66 3.21 -0.19
CA LEU A 320 -3.92 1.91 -0.81
C LEU A 320 -5.03 1.14 -0.09
N TRP A 321 -5.19 -0.14 -0.44
CA TRP A 321 -6.17 -1.03 0.17
C TRP A 321 -5.74 -1.56 1.55
N GLY A 322 -6.72 -2.00 2.35
CA GLY A 322 -6.50 -2.65 3.64
C GLY A 322 -6.50 -1.72 4.86
N PHE A 323 -6.51 -2.29 6.07
CA PHE A 323 -6.43 -1.57 7.35
C PHE A 323 -7.39 -0.37 7.50
N GLY A 324 -8.62 -0.47 6.96
CA GLY A 324 -9.57 0.65 6.90
C GLY A 324 -9.88 1.32 8.25
N TYR A 325 -9.99 0.52 9.32
CA TYR A 325 -10.26 1.03 10.67
C TYR A 325 -9.17 1.99 11.20
N TYR A 326 -7.92 1.80 10.77
CA TYR A 326 -6.79 2.66 11.12
C TYR A 326 -6.80 3.92 10.24
N LYS A 327 -7.02 3.76 8.94
CA LYS A 327 -6.96 4.84 7.93
C LYS A 327 -8.04 5.90 8.14
N GLN A 328 -9.27 5.50 8.50
CA GLN A 328 -10.37 6.45 8.75
C GLN A 328 -10.05 7.48 9.84
N ARG A 329 -9.23 7.12 10.83
CA ARG A 329 -8.82 8.03 11.92
C ARG A 329 -7.96 9.18 11.42
N TRP A 330 -7.34 9.01 10.24
CA TRP A 330 -6.52 10.01 9.55
C TRP A 330 -7.32 10.75 8.45
N LEU A 331 -8.66 10.80 8.58
CA LEU A 331 -9.59 11.41 7.61
C LEU A 331 -9.59 10.71 6.24
N ALA A 332 -9.12 9.47 6.16
CA ALA A 332 -9.20 8.73 4.91
C ALA A 332 -10.65 8.36 4.58
N ARG A 333 -11.12 8.74 3.39
CA ARG A 333 -12.33 8.21 2.78
C ARG A 333 -12.06 6.78 2.34
N MET A 334 -12.83 5.84 2.89
CA MET A 334 -12.76 4.45 2.47
C MET A 334 -13.69 4.24 1.28
N THR A 335 -13.14 3.78 0.17
CA THR A 335 -13.87 3.38 -1.03
C THR A 335 -13.98 1.85 -1.01
N PRO A 336 -15.19 1.29 -0.81
CA PRO A 336 -15.41 -0.14 -0.92
C PRO A 336 -14.96 -0.65 -2.27
N THR A 337 -14.36 -1.83 -2.28
CA THR A 337 -13.98 -2.50 -3.52
C THR A 337 -14.49 -3.93 -3.50
N GLN A 338 -14.60 -4.52 -4.68
CA GLN A 338 -15.06 -5.88 -4.88
C GLN A 338 -14.18 -6.63 -5.90
N SER A 339 -14.17 -7.95 -5.78
CA SER A 339 -13.66 -8.85 -6.82
C SER A 339 -14.83 -9.32 -7.68
N LEU A 340 -14.81 -8.95 -8.96
CA LEU A 340 -15.73 -9.44 -9.97
C LEU A 340 -15.16 -10.73 -10.57
N GLN A 341 -15.86 -11.84 -10.38
CA GLN A 341 -15.49 -13.15 -10.89
C GLN A 341 -16.50 -13.62 -11.93
N ILE A 342 -16.03 -13.96 -13.12
CA ILE A 342 -16.85 -14.48 -14.22
C ILE A 342 -16.37 -15.89 -14.56
N PHE A 343 -17.29 -16.85 -14.50
CA PHE A 343 -17.02 -18.27 -14.71
C PHE A 343 -17.65 -18.73 -16.01
N ARG A 344 -16.93 -19.54 -16.79
CA ARG A 344 -17.58 -20.38 -17.81
C ARG A 344 -18.26 -21.57 -17.13
N ILE A 345 -19.56 -21.72 -17.36
CA ILE A 345 -20.37 -22.81 -16.81
C ILE A 345 -19.80 -24.15 -17.27
N GLY A 346 -19.77 -25.13 -16.35
CA GLY A 346 -19.23 -26.48 -16.59
C GLY A 346 -17.71 -26.60 -16.40
N THR A 347 -16.97 -25.50 -16.26
CA THR A 347 -15.52 -25.57 -15.97
C THR A 347 -15.23 -26.01 -14.53
N PRO A 348 -14.04 -26.55 -14.22
CA PRO A 348 -13.71 -26.95 -12.85
C PRO A 348 -13.75 -25.79 -11.84
N PHE A 349 -13.46 -24.55 -12.25
CA PHE A 349 -13.65 -23.37 -11.39
C PHE A 349 -15.13 -23.16 -11.04
N TRP A 350 -16.03 -23.32 -12.01
CA TRP A 350 -17.47 -23.23 -11.79
C TRP A 350 -17.98 -24.33 -10.84
N TRP A 351 -17.55 -25.58 -11.05
CA TRP A 351 -17.94 -26.68 -10.15
C TRP A 351 -17.36 -26.53 -8.75
N ARG A 352 -16.09 -26.14 -8.62
CA ARG A 352 -15.47 -25.84 -7.30
C ARG A 352 -16.27 -24.79 -6.56
N ARG A 353 -16.76 -23.76 -7.26
CA ARG A 353 -17.65 -22.74 -6.68
C ARG A 353 -18.96 -23.35 -6.19
N ILE A 354 -19.69 -24.07 -7.04
CA ILE A 354 -20.97 -24.71 -6.68
C ILE A 354 -20.81 -25.61 -5.45
N LEU A 355 -19.78 -26.46 -5.43
CA LEU A 355 -19.48 -27.34 -4.30
C LEU A 355 -19.16 -26.54 -3.03
N GLY A 356 -18.42 -25.43 -3.15
CA GLY A 356 -18.13 -24.53 -2.04
C GLY A 356 -19.37 -23.81 -1.49
N ASP A 357 -20.28 -23.38 -2.36
CA ASP A 357 -21.56 -22.76 -1.98
C ASP A 357 -22.46 -23.77 -1.25
N LEU A 358 -22.60 -24.98 -1.79
CA LEU A 358 -23.33 -26.09 -1.15
C LEU A 358 -22.74 -26.41 0.23
N ARG A 359 -21.41 -26.53 0.34
CA ARG A 359 -20.73 -26.80 1.62
C ARG A 359 -20.99 -25.72 2.67
N ARG A 360 -21.06 -24.45 2.27
CA ARG A 360 -21.39 -23.34 3.18
C ARG A 360 -22.85 -23.37 3.63
N HIS A 361 -23.75 -23.72 2.73
CA HIS A 361 -25.18 -23.87 3.03
C HIS A 361 -25.41 -24.98 4.07
N TYR A 362 -24.79 -26.14 3.89
CA TYR A 362 -24.96 -27.29 4.80
C TYR A 362 -24.21 -27.17 6.13
N ARG A 363 -23.16 -26.34 6.21
CA ARG A 363 -22.40 -26.11 7.46
C ARG A 363 -22.93 -24.95 8.30
N GLY A 364 -24.10 -24.39 7.97
CA GLY A 364 -24.71 -23.29 8.73
C GLY A 364 -23.83 -22.05 8.75
N GLY A 365 -23.43 -21.56 7.58
CA GLY A 365 -22.44 -20.49 7.45
C GLY A 365 -22.73 -19.29 8.35
N GLU A 366 -21.91 -19.13 9.40
CA GLU A 366 -21.65 -17.82 9.97
C GLU A 366 -21.19 -16.92 8.82
N ASP A 367 -21.97 -15.89 8.52
CA ASP A 367 -21.48 -14.70 7.85
C ASP A 367 -20.51 -14.01 8.81
N GLY A 368 -19.34 -14.64 8.98
CA GLY A 368 -18.18 -14.01 9.58
C GLY A 368 -17.95 -12.71 8.82
N ASP A 369 -18.02 -11.62 9.58
CA ASP A 369 -17.77 -10.24 9.19
C ASP A 369 -16.93 -10.15 7.90
N PRO A 370 -17.41 -9.50 6.83
CA PRO A 370 -16.64 -9.36 5.59
C PRO A 370 -15.28 -8.67 5.79
N THR A 371 -15.05 -8.00 6.92
CA THR A 371 -13.72 -7.49 7.32
C THR A 371 -12.81 -8.54 7.97
N ALA A 372 -13.34 -9.71 8.35
CA ALA A 372 -12.65 -10.78 9.05
C ALA A 372 -12.16 -11.93 8.13
N ARG A 373 -12.49 -11.94 6.83
CA ARG A 373 -11.97 -12.96 5.92
C ARG A 373 -10.59 -12.55 5.39
N HIS A 374 -9.59 -13.21 5.99
CA HIS A 374 -8.18 -13.29 5.61
C HIS A 374 -7.27 -12.12 6.02
N ASN A 375 -6.93 -12.10 7.31
CA ASN A 375 -5.63 -11.60 7.77
C ASN A 375 -4.90 -12.74 8.50
N PRO A 376 -3.98 -13.49 7.87
CA PRO A 376 -3.18 -14.51 8.56
C PRO A 376 -2.33 -13.93 9.71
N ALA A 377 -2.12 -12.60 9.75
CA ALA A 377 -1.43 -11.94 10.85
C ALA A 377 -2.34 -11.67 12.08
N ARG A 378 -3.66 -11.90 12.00
CA ARG A 378 -4.57 -11.67 13.14
C ARG A 378 -4.67 -12.89 14.05
N ASP A 379 -4.52 -14.11 13.52
CA ASP A 379 -4.57 -15.34 14.33
C ASP A 379 -3.29 -15.56 15.16
N GLY A 380 -2.21 -14.82 14.87
CA GLY A 380 -0.98 -14.76 15.68
C GLY A 380 -0.90 -13.59 16.66
N LEU A 381 -1.83 -12.62 16.59
CA LEU A 381 -1.88 -11.50 17.51
C LEU A 381 -2.87 -11.82 18.63
N HIS A 382 -2.35 -12.36 19.73
CA HIS A 382 -3.08 -12.41 20.99
C HIS A 382 -3.70 -11.03 21.29
N PRO A 383 -4.94 -10.96 21.83
CA PRO A 383 -5.46 -9.73 22.37
C PRO A 383 -4.43 -9.18 23.36
N ILE A 384 -3.92 -7.98 23.10
CA ILE A 384 -3.03 -7.28 24.03
C ILE A 384 -3.85 -7.06 25.30
N GLU A 385 -3.69 -7.97 26.27
CA GLU A 385 -4.10 -7.74 27.64
C GLU A 385 -3.49 -6.39 28.08
N PRO A 386 -4.20 -5.57 28.85
CA PRO A 386 -3.60 -4.39 29.46
C PRO A 386 -2.47 -4.87 30.37
N ALA A 387 -1.23 -4.81 29.85
CA ALA A 387 -0.07 -5.32 30.53
C ALA A 387 0.02 -4.67 31.92
N ALA A 388 -0.06 -5.52 32.92
CA ALA A 388 0.10 -5.21 34.31
C ALA A 388 1.46 -4.52 34.54
N ARG A 389 1.40 -3.47 35.38
CA ARG A 389 2.50 -2.78 36.08
C ARG A 389 3.62 -2.18 35.21
N ARG A 390 3.76 -0.86 35.38
CA ARG A 390 4.99 -0.11 35.08
C ARG A 390 6.19 -0.87 35.64
N PRO A 391 7.32 -1.00 34.93
CA PRO A 391 8.53 -1.48 35.55
C PRO A 391 8.93 -0.46 36.60
N ASP A 392 9.01 -0.94 37.84
CA ASP A 392 9.59 -0.20 38.95
C ASP A 392 11.00 0.25 38.53
N SER A 393 11.25 1.52 38.81
CA SER A 393 12.56 2.14 38.76
C SER A 393 13.51 1.42 39.72
N ALA A 394 14.48 0.64 39.21
CA ALA A 394 15.85 0.56 39.71
C ALA A 394 16.68 -0.51 38.96
N HIS A 395 17.88 -0.12 38.57
CA HIS A 395 19.04 -0.94 38.21
C HIS A 395 19.04 -1.71 36.86
N ASP A 396 19.31 -0.98 35.77
CA ASP A 396 20.29 -1.42 34.77
C ASP A 396 20.94 -0.19 34.08
N THR A 397 22.06 0.28 34.63
CA THR A 397 22.74 1.52 34.23
C THR A 397 23.94 1.18 33.35
N LYS A 398 23.75 1.19 32.01
CA LYS A 398 24.73 1.68 30.98
C LYS A 398 24.40 1.32 29.52
N SER A 399 23.32 0.60 29.21
CA SER A 399 22.94 0.34 27.81
C SER A 399 21.98 1.41 27.27
N THR A 400 22.44 2.19 26.28
CA THR A 400 21.62 3.18 25.56
C THR A 400 20.53 2.48 24.74
N LEU A 401 19.49 3.20 24.31
CA LEU A 401 18.46 2.62 23.43
C LEU A 401 19.09 2.05 22.14
N ALA A 402 20.07 2.76 21.57
CA ALA A 402 20.83 2.30 20.42
C ALA A 402 21.60 0.98 20.68
N ASP A 403 22.08 0.75 21.91
CA ASP A 403 22.72 -0.52 22.31
C ASP A 403 21.76 -1.70 22.37
N ARG A 404 20.46 -1.45 22.50
CA ARG A 404 19.44 -2.52 22.50
C ARG A 404 18.91 -2.81 21.11
N LEU A 405 19.01 -1.85 20.20
CA LEU A 405 18.42 -1.95 18.86
C LEU A 405 19.38 -2.51 17.82
N ALA A 406 20.68 -2.22 17.95
CA ALA A 406 21.69 -2.63 16.98
C ALA A 406 23.06 -2.87 17.62
N ASP A 407 23.81 -3.83 17.08
CA ASP A 407 25.19 -4.09 17.52
C ASP A 407 26.18 -3.00 17.05
N ALA A 408 27.42 -3.05 17.53
CA ALA A 408 28.42 -2.03 17.21
C ALA A 408 28.75 -1.95 15.71
N ASP A 409 28.86 -3.09 15.03
CA ASP A 409 29.24 -3.16 13.62
C ASP A 409 28.08 -2.70 12.72
N GLU A 410 26.86 -3.07 13.07
CA GLU A 410 25.61 -2.65 12.45
C GLU A 410 25.45 -1.14 12.52
N ARG A 411 25.70 -0.53 13.68
CA ARG A 411 25.71 0.92 13.84
C ARG A 411 26.74 1.60 12.96
N VAL A 412 27.95 1.04 12.86
CA VAL A 412 29.00 1.59 11.98
C VAL A 412 28.56 1.52 10.51
N ARG A 413 27.95 0.41 10.08
CA ARG A 413 27.41 0.26 8.71
C ARG A 413 26.31 1.28 8.42
N ILE A 414 25.34 1.43 9.32
CA ILE A 414 24.25 2.41 9.18
C ILE A 414 24.80 3.83 9.14
N ALA A 415 25.69 4.18 10.06
CA ALA A 415 26.30 5.50 10.14
C ALA A 415 27.08 5.84 8.85
N ALA A 416 27.79 4.88 8.26
CA ALA A 416 28.49 5.06 6.99
C ALA A 416 27.52 5.37 5.83
N VAL A 417 26.38 4.68 5.76
CA VAL A 417 25.35 4.95 4.74
C VAL A 417 24.72 6.32 4.94
N VAL A 418 24.38 6.68 6.19
CA VAL A 418 23.83 8.00 6.53
C VAL A 418 24.83 9.12 6.22
N ALA A 419 26.12 8.92 6.48
CA ALA A 419 27.17 9.87 6.15
C ALA A 419 27.28 10.09 4.63
N ARG A 420 27.27 9.01 3.84
CA ARG A 420 27.26 9.10 2.37
C ARG A 420 26.02 9.84 1.85
N TYR A 421 24.86 9.56 2.42
CA TYR A 421 23.61 10.24 2.06
C TYR A 421 23.70 11.76 2.33
N ARG A 422 24.26 12.16 3.48
CA ARG A 422 24.47 13.57 3.81
C ARG A 422 25.49 14.26 2.90
N LEU A 423 26.60 13.58 2.58
CA LEU A 423 27.60 14.09 1.65
C LEU A 423 27.02 14.34 0.25
N GLY A 424 26.06 13.52 -0.17
CA GLY A 424 25.31 13.70 -1.41
C GLY A 424 24.25 14.81 -1.37
N GLY A 425 24.14 15.58 -0.28
CA GLY A 425 23.18 16.70 -0.18
C GLY A 425 21.74 16.28 0.13
N GLY A 426 21.52 15.08 0.66
CA GLY A 426 20.18 14.61 1.02
C GLY A 426 19.50 15.43 2.12
N GLU A 427 18.17 15.56 2.03
CA GLU A 427 17.38 16.30 3.03
C GLU A 427 17.49 15.64 4.41
N CYS A 428 17.88 16.41 5.41
CA CYS A 428 17.96 15.96 6.80
C CYS A 428 17.35 17.01 7.71
N ARG A 429 16.21 16.70 8.32
CA ARG A 429 15.55 17.57 9.31
C ARG A 429 15.97 17.14 10.72
N SER A 430 16.45 18.10 11.49
CA SER A 430 16.79 17.89 12.90
C SER A 430 15.53 17.76 13.77
N ALA A 431 15.68 17.30 15.01
CA ALA A 431 14.59 17.31 15.99
C ALA A 431 13.96 18.71 16.17
N ALA A 432 14.76 19.79 16.12
CA ALA A 432 14.26 21.16 16.23
C ALA A 432 13.45 21.57 14.99
N ASP A 433 13.87 21.17 13.79
CA ASP A 433 13.12 21.41 12.55
C ASP A 433 11.79 20.65 12.56
N ILE A 434 11.82 19.39 12.99
CA ILE A 434 10.62 18.56 13.17
C ILE A 434 9.66 19.26 14.14
N ALA A 435 10.14 19.69 15.32
CA ALA A 435 9.31 20.40 16.30
C ALA A 435 8.64 21.65 15.72
N ARG A 436 9.38 22.45 14.94
CA ARG A 436 8.87 23.71 14.36
C ARG A 436 7.73 23.51 13.36
N ARG A 437 7.68 22.36 12.67
CA ARG A 437 6.63 22.07 11.68
C ARG A 437 5.40 21.39 12.27
N LEU A 438 5.53 20.81 13.47
CA LEU A 438 4.40 20.18 14.16
C LEU A 438 3.48 21.26 14.76
N PRO A 439 2.15 21.16 14.58
CA PRO A 439 1.20 22.17 15.04
C PRO A 439 0.88 22.08 16.54
N PHE A 440 1.73 21.41 17.32
CA PHE A 440 1.53 21.20 18.75
C PHE A 440 2.86 21.22 19.49
N ASN A 441 2.83 21.68 20.74
CA ASN A 441 4.04 21.68 21.57
C ASN A 441 4.57 20.25 21.78
N THR A 442 5.82 20.06 21.38
CA THR A 442 6.61 18.83 21.48
C THR A 442 7.47 18.76 22.74
N GLU A 443 7.56 19.84 23.52
CA GLU A 443 8.22 19.84 24.82
C GLU A 443 7.46 18.97 25.82
N ARG A 444 8.24 18.36 26.72
CA ARG A 444 7.69 17.58 27.82
C ARG A 444 7.05 18.53 28.83
N VAL A 445 5.71 18.55 28.87
CA VAL A 445 4.99 19.09 30.03
C VAL A 445 5.19 18.09 31.17
N ASP A 446 5.90 18.51 32.22
CA ASP A 446 6.06 17.71 33.43
C ASP A 446 4.68 17.25 33.95
N PRO A 447 4.57 16.01 34.46
CA PRO A 447 3.33 15.57 35.05
C PRO A 447 2.92 16.55 36.15
N LYS A 448 1.69 17.07 36.04
CA LYS A 448 1.08 17.94 37.06
C LYS A 448 1.35 17.31 38.44
N PRO A 449 1.99 18.01 39.39
CA PRO A 449 2.32 17.42 40.68
C PRO A 449 1.04 16.85 41.29
N ALA A 450 1.13 15.62 41.78
CA ALA A 450 0.01 14.92 42.39
C ALA A 450 -0.65 15.87 43.41
N ARG A 451 -1.95 16.13 43.24
CA ARG A 451 -2.74 16.95 44.15
C ARG A 451 -2.59 16.29 45.53
N ARG A 452 -1.84 16.94 46.44
CA ARG A 452 -1.67 16.45 47.81
C ARG A 452 -3.06 16.24 48.38
N LEU A 453 -3.40 14.99 48.70
CA LEU A 453 -4.59 14.69 49.47
C LEU A 453 -4.50 15.48 50.79
N PRO A 454 -5.59 16.11 51.25
CA PRO A 454 -5.58 16.81 52.52
C PRO A 454 -5.23 15.83 53.64
N SER A 455 -4.25 16.21 54.45
CA SER A 455 -3.89 15.51 55.69
C SER A 455 -5.12 15.36 56.58
N SER A 456 -5.49 14.12 56.91
CA SER A 456 -6.53 13.83 57.89
C SER A 456 -6.17 14.46 59.25
N PRO A 457 -7.11 15.12 59.95
CA PRO A 457 -6.82 15.74 61.23
C PRO A 457 -6.61 14.70 62.33
N ALA A 458 -5.69 15.03 63.23
CA ALA A 458 -5.31 14.24 64.40
C ALA A 458 -6.52 13.93 65.29
N ALA A 459 -6.64 12.67 65.71
CA ALA A 459 -7.54 12.26 66.78
C ALA A 459 -6.97 12.75 68.13
N HIS A 460 -7.58 13.81 68.68
CA HIS A 460 -7.47 14.12 70.10
C HIS A 460 -8.30 13.09 70.89
N ARG A 461 -7.65 12.36 71.79
CA ARG A 461 -8.29 11.81 72.99
C ARG A 461 -8.18 12.87 74.09
N SER A 462 -9.31 13.46 74.48
CA SER A 462 -9.81 13.59 75.86
C SER A 462 -11.25 14.06 75.76
#